data_AF-A0A6B3FSR2-F1
#
_entry.id   AF-A0A6B3FSR2-F1
#
_cell.length_a   1.000
_cell.length_b   1.000
_cell.length_c   1.000
_cell.angle_alpha   90.00
_cell.angle_beta   90.00
_cell.angle_gamma   90.00
#
_symmetry.space_group_name_H-M   'P 1'
#
loop_
_entity.id
_entity.type
_entity.pdbx_description
1 polymer ?
#
loop_
_entity_poly.entity_id
_entity_poly.type
_entity_poly.pdbx_seq_one_letter_code
_entity_poly.pdbx_strand_id
1 'polypeptide(L)'
;KPPVTWDEFVEDGKKLTKGNTWGTALEGSNLSNNIHQAFVLGKQRGADFFDADGKPTFTSDGAVAAVKQYVDWMGKDKIIAPGNAEYNQNQSLNDFASGKVGMVLWQAADTTFQAHGMKAEDYGVAPVPVQSGTPGTDKQTNSMVAGIN
;
A
#
# COMPACT_ATOMS: atom_id res chain seq x y z
N LYS A 1 -6.85 -16.58 1.81
CA LYS A 1 -6.08 -16.01 2.93
C LYS A 1 -5.50 -14.68 2.45
N PRO A 2 -5.36 -13.65 3.30
CA PRO A 2 -4.67 -12.42 2.91
C PRO A 2 -3.17 -12.70 2.69
N PRO A 3 -2.49 -11.97 1.77
CA PRO A 3 -1.06 -12.12 1.55
C PRO A 3 -0.27 -11.61 2.78
N VAL A 4 0.75 -12.35 3.19
CA VAL A 4 1.63 -11.96 4.32
C VAL A 4 2.98 -11.43 3.84
N THR A 5 3.36 -11.70 2.59
CA THR A 5 4.54 -11.13 1.95
C THR A 5 4.19 -10.26 0.74
N TRP A 6 5.09 -9.35 0.36
CA TRP A 6 4.90 -8.56 -0.85
C TRP A 6 4.91 -9.39 -2.13
N ASP A 7 5.61 -10.52 -2.15
CA ASP A 7 5.59 -11.46 -3.27
C ASP A 7 4.20 -12.12 -3.38
N GLU A 8 3.63 -12.58 -2.27
CA GLU A 8 2.25 -13.08 -2.24
C GLU A 8 1.24 -11.98 -2.64
N PHE A 9 1.45 -10.73 -2.20
CA PHE A 9 0.59 -9.60 -2.57
C PHE A 9 0.60 -9.35 -4.08
N VAL A 10 1.77 -9.39 -4.72
CA VAL A 10 1.89 -9.26 -6.17
C VAL A 10 1.29 -10.47 -6.89
N GLU A 11 1.51 -11.68 -6.38
CA GLU A 11 0.93 -12.91 -6.93
C GLU A 11 -0.61 -12.87 -6.91
N ASP A 12 -1.19 -12.56 -5.76
CA ASP A 12 -2.64 -12.46 -5.59
C ASP A 12 -3.20 -11.27 -6.37
N GLY A 13 -2.49 -10.15 -6.41
CA GLY A 13 -2.83 -9.00 -7.25
C GLY A 13 -2.93 -9.38 -8.73
N LYS A 14 -1.98 -10.18 -9.24
CA LYS A 14 -2.02 -10.69 -10.62
C LYS A 14 -3.21 -11.62 -10.87
N LYS A 15 -3.57 -12.46 -9.89
CA LYS A 15 -4.76 -13.33 -9.99
C LYS A 15 -6.08 -12.55 -9.98
N LEU A 16 -6.11 -11.40 -9.32
CA LEU A 16 -7.30 -10.55 -9.17
C LEU A 16 -7.47 -9.56 -10.34
N THR A 17 -6.39 -9.22 -11.04
CA THR A 17 -6.45 -8.38 -12.24
C THR A 17 -7.03 -9.14 -13.43
N LYS A 18 -8.28 -8.82 -13.84
CA LYS A 18 -8.96 -9.43 -14.98
C LYS A 18 -9.94 -8.45 -15.62
N GLY A 19 -9.80 -8.20 -16.92
CA GLY A 19 -10.70 -7.29 -17.63
C GLY A 19 -10.71 -5.90 -16.98
N ASN A 20 -11.81 -5.54 -16.33
CA ASN A 20 -11.98 -4.24 -15.68
C ASN A 20 -11.76 -4.28 -14.15
N THR A 21 -11.34 -5.42 -13.58
CA THR A 21 -10.93 -5.51 -12.17
C THR A 21 -9.41 -5.53 -12.03
N TRP A 22 -8.91 -4.98 -10.94
CA TRP A 22 -7.47 -4.89 -10.65
C TRP A 22 -7.14 -5.49 -9.29
N GLY A 23 -5.90 -5.97 -9.14
CA GLY A 23 -5.43 -6.55 -7.89
C GLY A 23 -5.46 -5.56 -6.73
N THR A 24 -5.02 -4.33 -6.97
CA THR A 24 -5.04 -3.27 -5.98
C THR A 24 -5.18 -1.88 -6.62
N ALA A 25 -5.29 -0.84 -5.80
CA ALA A 25 -5.27 0.55 -6.22
C ALA A 25 -4.26 1.36 -5.41
N LEU A 26 -3.75 2.42 -6.03
CA LEU A 26 -2.90 3.42 -5.38
C LEU A 26 -3.51 4.82 -5.50
N GLU A 27 -3.02 5.74 -4.69
CA GLU A 27 -3.37 7.16 -4.75
C GLU A 27 -2.19 7.96 -5.30
N GLY A 28 -1.94 7.85 -6.61
CA GLY A 28 -0.65 8.22 -7.22
C GLY A 28 -0.27 9.69 -7.08
N SER A 29 -1.26 10.55 -6.93
CA SER A 29 -1.11 11.98 -6.73
C SER A 29 -1.49 12.44 -5.32
N ASN A 30 -1.73 11.52 -4.37
CA ASN A 30 -1.99 11.83 -2.97
C ASN A 30 -0.69 11.76 -2.15
N LEU A 31 -0.08 12.91 -1.87
CA LEU A 31 1.14 12.99 -1.07
C LEU A 31 0.99 12.31 0.31
N SER A 32 -0.13 12.53 0.97
CA SER A 32 -0.35 12.03 2.33
C SER A 32 -0.55 10.52 2.38
N ASN A 33 -1.20 9.89 1.38
CA ASN A 33 -1.22 8.43 1.30
C ASN A 33 0.18 7.90 0.93
N ASN A 34 0.81 8.49 -0.09
CA ASN A 34 2.08 8.01 -0.62
C ASN A 34 3.21 8.03 0.42
N ILE A 35 3.24 9.00 1.34
CA ILE A 35 4.26 9.04 2.41
C ILE A 35 4.13 7.85 3.35
N HIS A 36 2.91 7.36 3.63
CA HIS A 36 2.71 6.16 4.45
C HIS A 36 3.26 4.92 3.74
N GLN A 37 3.01 4.78 2.44
CA GLN A 37 3.50 3.64 1.66
C GLN A 37 5.02 3.65 1.55
N ALA A 38 5.60 4.81 1.20
CA ALA A 38 7.04 4.99 1.12
C ALA A 38 7.73 4.77 2.47
N PHE A 39 7.12 5.22 3.57
CA PHE A 39 7.63 5.00 4.92
C PHE A 39 7.67 3.51 5.27
N VAL A 40 6.53 2.81 5.18
CA VAL A 40 6.46 1.39 5.57
C VAL A 40 7.39 0.54 4.71
N LEU A 41 7.34 0.70 3.38
CA LEU A 41 8.22 -0.04 2.46
C LEU A 41 9.70 0.30 2.71
N GLY A 42 10.03 1.57 2.98
CA GLY A 42 11.40 2.01 3.27
C GLY A 42 11.92 1.43 4.58
N LYS A 43 11.15 1.53 5.66
CA LYS A 43 11.52 0.97 6.97
C LYS A 43 11.75 -0.54 6.91
N GLN A 44 10.92 -1.28 6.17
CA GLN A 44 11.12 -2.72 5.96
C GLN A 44 12.41 -3.06 5.21
N ARG A 45 12.98 -2.10 4.46
CA ARG A 45 14.26 -2.20 3.75
C ARG A 45 15.41 -1.56 4.53
N GLY A 46 15.23 -1.29 5.81
CA GLY A 46 16.26 -0.70 6.66
C GLY A 46 16.55 0.76 6.36
N ALA A 47 15.66 1.46 5.63
CA ALA A 47 15.81 2.90 5.47
C ALA A 47 15.62 3.58 6.83
N ASP A 48 16.58 4.43 7.17
CA ASP A 48 16.36 5.54 8.08
C ASP A 48 16.33 6.80 7.21
N PHE A 49 15.36 7.69 7.47
CA PHE A 49 15.16 8.89 6.66
C PHE A 49 16.00 10.08 7.14
N PHE A 50 16.58 9.94 8.33
CA PHE A 50 17.58 10.82 8.90
C PHE A 50 18.67 9.97 9.56
N ASP A 51 19.93 10.39 9.45
CA ASP A 51 21.04 9.76 10.16
C ASP A 51 21.12 10.19 11.64
N ALA A 52 22.11 9.69 12.37
CA ALA A 52 22.31 9.99 13.79
C ALA A 52 22.63 11.48 14.07
N ASP A 53 23.10 12.23 13.07
CA ASP A 53 23.33 13.67 13.15
C ASP A 53 22.08 14.48 12.76
N GLY A 54 20.98 13.81 12.39
CA GLY A 54 19.74 14.43 11.90
C GLY A 54 19.82 14.88 10.44
N LYS A 55 20.80 14.44 9.66
CA LYS A 55 20.89 14.77 8.23
C LYS A 55 19.98 13.87 7.41
N PRO A 56 19.31 14.38 6.37
CA PRO A 56 18.37 13.60 5.58
C PRO A 56 19.07 12.52 4.74
N THR A 57 18.47 11.33 4.69
CA THR A 57 18.98 10.14 3.96
C THR A 57 17.91 9.55 3.05
N PHE A 58 17.04 10.40 2.49
CA PHE A 58 15.89 10.03 1.65
C PHE A 58 16.24 9.26 0.36
N THR A 59 17.50 9.28 -0.06
CA THR A 59 17.99 8.59 -1.27
C THR A 59 18.82 7.34 -0.95
N SER A 60 18.73 6.82 0.28
CA SER A 60 19.33 5.52 0.60
C SER A 60 18.76 4.40 -0.29
N ASP A 61 19.53 3.34 -0.51
CA ASP A 61 19.12 2.22 -1.36
C ASP A 61 17.76 1.63 -0.94
N GLY A 62 17.52 1.55 0.37
CA GLY A 62 16.24 1.09 0.92
C GLY A 62 15.07 2.01 0.58
N ALA A 63 15.26 3.34 0.64
CA ALA A 63 14.24 4.32 0.29
C ALA A 63 13.95 4.33 -1.22
N VAL A 64 14.98 4.27 -2.06
CA VAL A 64 14.83 4.18 -3.52
C VAL A 64 14.11 2.90 -3.92
N ALA A 65 14.51 1.75 -3.35
CA ALA A 65 13.87 0.47 -3.62
C ALA A 65 12.39 0.43 -3.17
N ALA A 66 12.05 1.12 -2.08
CA ALA A 66 10.68 1.25 -1.60
C ALA A 66 9.79 2.01 -2.57
N VAL A 67 10.20 3.21 -2.99
CA VAL A 67 9.45 4.00 -4.00
C VAL A 67 9.35 3.22 -5.31
N LYS A 68 10.44 2.57 -5.73
CA LYS A 68 10.45 1.74 -6.93
C LYS A 68 9.42 0.62 -6.87
N GLN A 69 9.35 -0.13 -5.76
CA GLN A 69 8.37 -1.20 -5.58
C GLN A 69 6.93 -0.66 -5.71
N TYR A 70 6.65 0.47 -5.07
CA TYR A 70 5.32 1.08 -5.09
C TYR A 70 4.86 1.46 -6.50
N VAL A 71 5.74 2.07 -7.30
CA VAL A 71 5.42 2.42 -8.69
C VAL A 71 5.48 1.22 -9.64
N ASP A 72 6.28 0.20 -9.34
CA ASP A 72 6.39 -1.04 -10.12
C ASP A 72 5.07 -1.84 -10.10
N TRP A 73 4.26 -1.75 -9.04
CA TRP A 73 2.94 -2.39 -9.02
C TRP A 73 2.04 -1.96 -10.19
N MET A 74 2.16 -0.70 -10.61
CA MET A 74 1.52 -0.17 -11.81
C MET A 74 2.38 -0.38 -13.06
N GLY A 75 3.66 0.02 -13.01
CA GLY A 75 4.53 0.11 -14.17
C GLY A 75 5.00 -1.26 -14.71
N LYS A 76 5.25 -2.21 -13.81
CA LYS A 76 5.86 -3.51 -14.10
C LYS A 76 4.90 -4.68 -13.85
N ASP A 77 4.32 -4.76 -12.65
CA ASP A 77 3.49 -5.91 -12.26
C ASP A 77 2.08 -5.86 -12.84
N LYS A 78 1.64 -4.68 -13.29
CA LYS A 78 0.33 -4.45 -13.92
C LYS A 78 -0.85 -4.89 -13.03
N ILE A 79 -0.72 -4.70 -11.71
CA ILE A 79 -1.78 -5.02 -10.74
C ILE A 79 -2.61 -3.80 -10.33
N ILE A 80 -2.33 -2.63 -10.93
CA ILE A 80 -2.97 -1.34 -10.68
C ILE A 80 -3.36 -0.72 -12.02
N ALA A 81 -4.55 -0.12 -12.07
CA ALA A 81 -5.02 0.61 -13.24
C ALA A 81 -4.14 1.84 -13.51
N PRO A 82 -3.67 2.11 -14.75
CA PRO A 82 -2.84 3.28 -15.05
C PRO A 82 -3.47 4.62 -14.62
N GLY A 83 -4.80 4.74 -14.69
CA GLY A 83 -5.51 5.95 -14.26
C GLY A 83 -5.40 6.26 -12.77
N ASN A 84 -5.00 5.31 -11.93
CA ASN A 84 -4.74 5.56 -10.51
C ASN A 84 -3.54 6.50 -10.28
N ALA A 85 -2.70 6.75 -11.30
CA ALA A 85 -1.63 7.75 -11.22
C ALA A 85 -2.15 9.15 -10.84
N GLU A 86 -3.38 9.47 -11.24
CA GLU A 86 -4.04 10.76 -10.99
C GLU A 86 -4.89 10.76 -9.71
N TYR A 87 -4.97 9.64 -8.97
CA TYR A 87 -5.81 9.56 -7.78
C TYR A 87 -5.22 10.37 -6.63
N ASN A 88 -6.05 11.22 -6.02
CA ASN A 88 -5.67 12.19 -5.01
C ASN A 88 -6.78 12.53 -3.99
N GLN A 89 -7.92 11.83 -4.04
CA GLN A 89 -9.13 12.07 -3.26
C GLN A 89 -9.73 10.74 -2.75
N ASN A 90 -8.87 9.79 -2.38
CA ASN A 90 -9.27 8.51 -1.78
C ASN A 90 -10.12 7.63 -2.74
N GLN A 91 -9.97 7.83 -4.06
CA GLN A 91 -10.72 7.09 -5.07
C GLN A 91 -10.47 5.57 -4.99
N SER A 92 -9.30 5.13 -4.51
CA SER A 92 -8.98 3.72 -4.27
C SER A 92 -9.96 3.04 -3.30
N LEU A 93 -10.46 3.76 -2.29
CA LEU A 93 -11.45 3.23 -1.34
C LEU A 93 -12.82 3.03 -2.01
N ASN A 94 -13.22 3.95 -2.88
CA ASN A 94 -14.44 3.80 -3.68
C ASN A 94 -14.32 2.65 -4.69
N ASP A 95 -13.16 2.48 -5.32
CA ASP A 95 -12.92 1.37 -6.23
C ASP A 95 -12.97 0.02 -5.50
N PHE A 96 -12.49 -0.06 -4.26
CA PHE A 96 -12.63 -1.26 -3.43
C PHE A 96 -14.09 -1.52 -3.06
N ALA A 97 -14.79 -0.50 -2.57
CA ALA A 97 -16.20 -0.61 -2.19
C ALA A 97 -17.13 -0.97 -3.36
N SER A 98 -16.78 -0.55 -4.58
CA SER A 98 -17.51 -0.90 -5.81
C SER A 98 -17.05 -2.20 -6.47
N GLY A 99 -16.11 -2.93 -5.87
CA GLY A 99 -15.64 -4.23 -6.35
C GLY A 99 -14.73 -4.17 -7.58
N LYS A 100 -14.17 -2.99 -7.91
CA LYS A 100 -13.20 -2.83 -9.01
C LYS A 100 -11.79 -3.25 -8.62
N VAL A 101 -11.45 -3.18 -7.34
CA VAL A 101 -10.15 -3.67 -6.83
C VAL A 101 -10.32 -4.67 -5.71
N GLY A 102 -9.44 -5.67 -5.67
CA GLY A 102 -9.52 -6.75 -4.68
C GLY A 102 -8.81 -6.47 -3.35
N MET A 103 -7.87 -5.52 -3.33
CA MET A 103 -7.07 -5.17 -2.15
C MET A 103 -6.75 -3.67 -2.13
N VAL A 104 -6.64 -3.08 -0.95
CA VAL A 104 -6.16 -1.69 -0.77
C VAL A 104 -5.27 -1.57 0.47
N LEU A 105 -4.31 -0.64 0.43
CA LEU A 105 -3.43 -0.33 1.57
C LEU A 105 -3.82 1.03 2.17
N TRP A 106 -4.47 1.00 3.34
CA TRP A 106 -4.99 2.20 3.99
C TRP A 106 -4.91 2.13 5.52
N GLN A 107 -4.77 3.31 6.13
CA GLN A 107 -5.00 3.51 7.56
C GLN A 107 -6.47 3.90 7.77
N ALA A 108 -7.15 3.24 8.72
CA ALA A 108 -8.49 3.63 9.19
C ALA A 108 -9.54 3.89 8.09
N ALA A 109 -9.73 2.93 7.17
CA ALA A 109 -10.68 3.05 6.05
C ALA A 109 -12.16 2.79 6.43
N ASP A 110 -12.42 2.25 7.61
CA ASP A 110 -13.75 1.74 8.01
C ASP A 110 -14.86 2.78 7.87
N THR A 111 -14.61 4.05 8.24
CA THR A 111 -15.62 5.12 8.13
C THR A 111 -15.95 5.45 6.69
N THR A 112 -14.95 5.44 5.80
CA THR A 112 -15.16 5.65 4.35
C THR A 112 -15.91 4.46 3.74
N PHE A 113 -15.57 3.23 4.12
CA PHE A 113 -16.29 2.04 3.65
C PHE A 113 -17.76 2.03 4.10
N GLN A 114 -18.03 2.41 5.35
CA GLN A 114 -19.40 2.58 5.85
C GLN A 114 -20.16 3.67 5.07
N ALA A 115 -19.51 4.80 4.76
CA ALA A 115 -20.10 5.86 3.94
C ALA A 115 -20.40 5.39 2.49
N HIS A 116 -19.65 4.41 1.99
CA HIS A 116 -19.93 3.73 0.72
C HIS A 116 -20.91 2.54 0.85
N GLY A 117 -21.48 2.32 2.03
CA GLY A 117 -22.51 1.30 2.27
C GLY A 117 -21.98 -0.11 2.52
N MET A 118 -20.66 -0.28 2.70
CA MET A 118 -20.08 -1.56 3.11
C MET A 118 -20.34 -1.83 4.59
N LYS A 119 -20.55 -3.10 4.92
CA LYS A 119 -20.57 -3.63 6.28
C LYS A 119 -19.21 -4.20 6.64
N ALA A 120 -18.93 -4.34 7.94
CA ALA A 120 -17.67 -4.92 8.41
C ALA A 120 -17.49 -6.37 7.91
N GLU A 121 -18.58 -7.11 7.68
CA GLU A 121 -18.53 -8.46 7.13
C GLU A 121 -18.19 -8.51 5.63
N ASP A 122 -18.27 -7.39 4.91
CA ASP A 122 -18.03 -7.33 3.46
C ASP A 122 -16.52 -7.26 3.12
N TYR A 123 -15.66 -7.01 4.10
CA TYR A 123 -14.21 -6.92 3.91
C TYR A 123 -13.41 -7.51 5.06
N GLY A 124 -12.16 -7.89 4.76
CA GLY A 124 -11.20 -8.34 5.76
C GLY A 124 -10.13 -7.28 6.01
N VAL A 125 -9.70 -7.15 7.26
CA VAL A 125 -8.53 -6.34 7.64
C VAL A 125 -7.39 -7.29 8.00
N ALA A 126 -6.20 -7.05 7.44
CA ALA A 126 -5.00 -7.82 7.70
C ALA A 126 -3.80 -6.90 7.91
N PRO A 127 -2.76 -7.34 8.64
CA PRO A 127 -1.50 -6.61 8.71
C PRO A 127 -0.90 -6.36 7.33
N VAL A 128 -0.22 -5.22 7.15
CA VAL A 128 0.51 -4.92 5.91
C VAL A 128 1.57 -6.01 5.66
N PRO A 129 1.73 -6.50 4.41
CA PRO A 129 2.73 -7.50 4.08
C PRO A 129 4.17 -7.06 4.38
N VAL A 130 5.05 -8.04 4.50
CA VAL A 130 6.48 -7.84 4.79
C VAL A 130 7.36 -8.41 3.67
N GLN A 131 8.66 -8.10 3.69
CA GLN A 131 9.58 -8.63 2.67
C GLN A 131 9.75 -10.15 2.76
N SER A 132 9.71 -10.72 3.96
CA SER A 132 9.77 -12.17 4.22
C SER A 132 9.25 -12.50 5.61
N GLY A 133 8.90 -13.75 5.90
CA GLY A 133 8.44 -14.15 7.24
C GLY A 133 6.98 -13.77 7.54
N THR A 134 6.68 -13.39 8.77
CA THR A 134 5.31 -13.13 9.26
C THR A 134 5.17 -11.70 9.79
N PRO A 135 4.21 -10.90 9.30
CA PRO A 135 3.97 -9.54 9.79
C PRO A 135 3.82 -9.45 11.30
N GLY A 136 4.33 -8.36 11.89
CA GLY A 136 4.23 -8.09 13.33
C GLY A 136 5.27 -8.80 14.19
N THR A 137 6.26 -9.45 13.58
CA THR A 137 7.42 -10.03 14.27
C THR A 137 8.67 -9.18 14.02
N ASP A 138 9.57 -9.14 15.00
CA ASP A 138 10.89 -8.47 14.93
C ASP A 138 10.83 -7.01 14.43
N LYS A 139 11.76 -6.62 13.55
CA LYS A 139 11.92 -5.25 13.02
C LYS A 139 11.02 -4.95 11.81
N GLN A 140 9.97 -5.75 11.59
CA GLN A 140 9.14 -5.63 10.40
C GLN A 140 8.07 -4.55 10.57
N THR A 141 8.43 -3.30 10.27
CA THR A 141 7.48 -2.19 10.26
C THR A 141 6.32 -2.49 9.31
N ASN A 142 5.11 -2.58 9.84
CA ASN A 142 3.87 -2.82 9.07
C ASN A 142 2.82 -1.73 9.31
N SER A 143 3.17 -0.67 10.05
CA SER A 143 2.35 0.51 10.28
C SER A 143 3.26 1.71 10.59
N MET A 144 2.72 2.91 10.40
CA MET A 144 3.36 4.18 10.75
C MET A 144 2.53 4.84 11.84
N VAL A 145 3.15 5.20 12.96
CA VAL A 145 2.50 6.03 14.01
C VAL A 145 2.62 7.49 13.58
N ALA A 146 1.86 7.85 12.55
CA ALA A 146 1.70 9.21 12.05
C ALA A 146 0.25 9.42 11.62
N GLY A 147 -0.16 10.68 11.58
CA GLY A 147 -1.45 11.08 11.01
C GLY A 147 -1.30 11.49 9.56
N ILE A 148 -2.42 11.47 8.85
CA ILE A 148 -2.62 12.23 7.62
C ILE A 148 -3.02 13.64 8.07
N ASN A 149 -2.15 14.64 7.86
CA ASN A 149 -2.48 16.06 8.05
C ASN A 149 -3.11 16.64 6.78
#